data_AF-A0A9P5AH26-F1
#
_entry.id   AF-A0A9P5AH26-F1
#
_cell.length_a   1.000
_cell.length_b   1.000
_cell.length_c   1.000
_cell.angle_alpha   90.00
_cell.angle_beta   90.00
_cell.angle_gamma   90.00
#
_symmetry.space_group_name_H-M   'P 1'
#
loop_
_entity.id
_entity.type
_entity.pdbx_description
1 polymer ?
#
loop_
_entity_poly.entity_id
_entity_poly.type
_entity_poly.pdbx_seq_one_letter_code
_entity_poly.pdbx_strand_id
1 'polypeptide(L)'
;MLGLQTLGVALLITGQAIAATIPSESAPGLMVRGMPERVTCKVSTGIFTFTVKQAREEYNRVRDLYNPSTQKYPTKSGYPHEFSNFGNIKFDDTACNSKKRPVKIYEFPIYQRSSEGSGAVHYDANKSKSDQPGPGECRVVFTAENGHLCGVMCHKSMTPGGDQGFVKCTP
;
A
#
# COMPACT_ATOMS: atom_id res chain seq x y z
N MET A 1 -34.66 -70.89 -30.17
CA MET A 1 -34.74 -69.46 -30.52
C MET A 1 -34.22 -68.65 -29.34
N LEU A 2 -33.26 -67.76 -29.61
CA LEU A 2 -32.52 -66.98 -28.62
C LEU A 2 -33.42 -65.94 -27.94
N GLY A 3 -33.26 -65.79 -26.62
CA GLY A 3 -33.74 -64.64 -25.86
C GLY A 3 -32.60 -64.11 -24.99
N LEU A 4 -31.83 -63.17 -25.54
CA LEU A 4 -30.77 -62.44 -24.85
C LEU A 4 -31.43 -61.30 -24.08
N GLN A 5 -31.33 -61.29 -22.74
CA GLN A 5 -31.61 -60.08 -21.95
C GLN A 5 -30.43 -59.80 -21.02
N THR A 6 -29.62 -58.85 -21.47
CA THR A 6 -28.62 -58.12 -20.69
C THR A 6 -29.33 -57.22 -19.68
N LEU A 7 -29.10 -57.44 -18.39
CA LEU A 7 -29.39 -56.46 -17.34
C LEU A 7 -28.07 -55.97 -16.76
N GLY A 8 -27.76 -54.71 -17.06
CA GLY A 8 -26.63 -53.99 -16.51
C GLY A 8 -26.84 -53.68 -15.03
N VAL A 9 -25.81 -53.90 -14.24
CA VAL A 9 -25.75 -53.49 -12.83
C VAL A 9 -25.16 -52.09 -12.80
N ALA A 10 -25.99 -51.09 -12.51
CA ALA A 10 -25.55 -49.73 -12.23
C ALA A 10 -24.99 -49.67 -10.81
N LEU A 11 -23.68 -49.45 -10.70
CA LEU A 11 -22.99 -49.25 -9.43
C LEU A 11 -23.15 -47.78 -9.00
N LEU A 12 -24.08 -47.52 -8.07
CA LEU A 12 -24.24 -46.22 -7.42
C LEU A 12 -23.15 -46.06 -6.34
N ILE A 13 -22.05 -45.41 -6.70
CA ILE A 13 -21.05 -44.95 -5.72
C ILE A 13 -21.58 -43.62 -5.14
N THR A 14 -22.19 -43.68 -3.96
CA THR A 14 -22.53 -42.49 -3.17
C THR A 14 -21.26 -41.93 -2.52
N GLY A 15 -20.53 -41.11 -3.28
CA GLY A 15 -19.44 -40.31 -2.74
C GLY A 15 -19.99 -39.26 -1.76
N GLN A 16 -19.76 -39.45 -0.46
CA GLN A 16 -19.94 -38.40 0.53
C GLN A 16 -18.86 -37.34 0.31
N ALA A 17 -19.23 -36.24 -0.35
CA ALA A 17 -18.40 -35.05 -0.40
C ALA A 17 -18.38 -34.42 0.99
N ILE A 18 -17.33 -34.69 1.76
CA ILE A 18 -17.02 -33.95 2.98
C ILE A 18 -16.57 -32.57 2.51
N ALA A 19 -17.51 -31.63 2.44
CA ALA A 19 -17.20 -30.23 2.27
C ALA A 19 -16.53 -29.74 3.57
N ALA A 20 -15.23 -29.99 3.69
CA ALA A 20 -14.39 -29.26 4.62
C ALA A 20 -14.40 -27.81 4.15
N THR A 21 -15.23 -26.99 4.77
CA THR A 21 -15.07 -25.53 4.74
C THR A 21 -13.71 -25.23 5.32
N ILE A 22 -12.71 -25.13 4.45
CA ILE A 22 -11.43 -24.52 4.77
C ILE A 22 -11.80 -23.08 5.17
N PRO A 23 -11.56 -22.66 6.42
CA PRO A 23 -11.64 -21.26 6.75
C PRO A 23 -10.72 -20.56 5.76
N SER A 24 -11.28 -19.67 4.95
CA SER A 24 -10.49 -18.75 4.15
C SER A 24 -9.79 -17.82 5.13
N GLU A 25 -8.70 -18.32 5.71
CA GLU A 25 -7.73 -17.54 6.45
C GLU A 25 -7.16 -16.58 5.41
N SER A 26 -7.71 -15.37 5.40
CA SER A 26 -7.16 -14.23 4.68
C SER A 26 -5.67 -14.22 4.99
N ALA A 27 -4.86 -14.51 3.98
CA ALA A 27 -3.41 -14.59 4.10
C ALA A 27 -2.94 -13.42 4.98
N PRO A 28 -2.21 -13.66 6.07
CA PRO A 28 -1.68 -12.59 6.90
C PRO A 28 -0.76 -11.79 5.98
N GLY A 29 -1.26 -10.66 5.50
CA GLY A 29 -0.49 -9.74 4.70
C GLY A 29 0.74 -9.38 5.51
N LEU A 30 1.89 -9.91 5.06
CA LEU A 30 3.22 -9.78 5.61
C LEU A 30 3.28 -8.65 6.63
N MET A 31 3.14 -8.97 7.92
CA MET A 31 3.37 -7.98 8.96
C MET A 31 4.78 -7.44 8.73
N VAL A 32 4.90 -6.14 8.50
CA VAL A 32 6.22 -5.51 8.36
C VAL A 32 6.92 -5.70 9.70
N ARG A 33 7.81 -6.70 9.75
CA ARG A 33 8.66 -6.94 10.91
C ARG A 33 9.48 -5.66 11.11
N GLY A 34 9.22 -4.93 12.19
CA GLY A 34 10.07 -3.81 12.62
C GLY A 34 9.50 -2.40 12.47
N MET A 35 8.28 -2.20 11.95
CA MET A 35 7.64 -0.87 11.99
C MET A 35 6.93 -0.62 13.33
N PRO A 36 7.09 0.54 13.97
CA PRO A 36 6.35 0.89 15.20
C PRO A 36 4.85 1.03 14.91
N GLU A 37 3.99 0.87 15.91
CA GLU A 37 2.53 1.01 15.72
C GLU A 37 2.15 2.43 15.24
N ARG A 38 2.88 3.43 15.72
CA ARG A 38 2.70 4.84 15.40
C ARG A 38 4.03 5.46 15.02
N VAL A 39 3.96 6.45 14.13
CA VAL A 39 5.10 7.29 13.73
C VAL A 39 4.70 8.75 13.77
N THR A 40 5.67 9.59 14.11
CA THR A 40 5.54 11.03 14.25
C THR A 40 6.57 11.73 13.38
N CYS A 41 6.13 12.75 12.64
CA CYS A 41 6.99 13.70 11.94
C CYS A 41 6.87 15.06 12.61
N LYS A 42 8.01 15.69 12.92
CA LYS A 42 8.08 17.08 13.36
C LYS A 42 8.69 17.89 12.22
N VAL A 43 7.91 18.82 11.68
CA VAL A 43 8.28 19.66 10.53
C VAL A 43 7.90 21.11 10.82
N SER A 44 8.33 22.05 9.98
CA SER A 44 8.11 23.48 10.25
C SER A 44 6.63 23.86 10.40
N THR A 45 5.74 23.12 9.74
CA THR A 45 4.28 23.37 9.74
C THR A 45 3.54 22.68 10.89
N GLY A 46 4.19 21.81 11.67
CA GLY A 46 3.56 21.16 12.82
C GLY A 46 4.07 19.75 13.12
N ILE A 47 3.30 19.05 13.95
CA ILE A 47 3.54 17.66 14.35
C ILE A 47 2.47 16.79 13.72
N PHE A 48 2.91 15.85 12.88
CA PHE A 48 2.03 14.90 12.21
C PHE A 48 2.20 13.51 12.79
N THR A 49 1.09 12.86 13.18
CA THR A 49 1.12 11.50 13.75
C THR A 49 0.27 10.55 12.92
N PHE A 50 0.85 9.41 12.57
CA PHE A 50 0.19 8.37 11.78
C PHE A 50 0.30 7.02 12.47
N THR A 51 -0.74 6.20 12.33
CA THR A 51 -0.64 4.77 12.65
C THR A 51 -0.10 4.03 11.42
N VAL A 52 0.65 2.95 11.62
CA VAL A 52 1.10 2.10 10.49
C VAL A 52 -0.08 1.42 9.80
N LYS A 53 -1.17 1.17 10.53
CA LYS A 53 -2.45 0.73 9.94
C LYS A 53 -2.95 1.73 8.89
N GLN A 54 -2.98 3.01 9.23
CA GLN A 54 -3.41 4.06 8.30
C GLN A 54 -2.50 4.14 7.06
N ALA A 55 -1.18 4.09 7.25
CA ALA A 55 -0.24 4.09 6.13
C ALA A 55 -0.45 2.87 5.20
N ARG A 56 -0.73 1.70 5.78
CA ARG A 56 -1.04 0.47 5.02
C ARG A 56 -2.36 0.57 4.26
N GLU A 57 -3.39 1.15 4.87
CA GLU A 57 -4.67 1.42 4.21
C GLU A 57 -4.47 2.29 2.97
N GLU A 58 -3.66 3.35 3.07
CA GLU A 58 -3.36 4.23 1.94
C GLU A 58 -2.57 3.51 0.84
N TYR A 59 -1.52 2.77 1.21
CA TYR A 59 -0.78 1.93 0.27
C TYR A 59 -1.70 0.95 -0.47
N ASN A 60 -2.59 0.25 0.24
CA ASN A 60 -3.50 -0.72 -0.36
C ASN A 60 -4.48 -0.08 -1.35
N ARG A 61 -4.88 1.19 -1.17
CA ARG A 61 -5.77 1.90 -2.10
C ARG A 61 -5.12 2.15 -3.46
N VAL A 62 -3.80 2.28 -3.51
CA VAL A 62 -3.09 2.73 -4.72
C VAL A 62 -2.20 1.68 -5.34
N ARG A 63 -1.86 0.59 -4.62
CA ARG A 63 -0.90 -0.41 -5.10
C ARG A 63 -1.30 -1.02 -6.45
N ASP A 64 -2.58 -1.28 -6.67
CA ASP A 64 -3.10 -1.96 -7.86
C ASP A 64 -3.21 -1.01 -9.07
N LEU A 65 -2.93 0.29 -8.88
CA LEU A 65 -2.83 1.26 -9.98
C LEU A 65 -1.49 1.16 -10.73
N TYR A 66 -0.54 0.35 -10.25
CA TYR A 66 0.76 0.19 -10.88
C TYR A 66 0.64 -0.57 -12.20
N ASN A 67 1.18 -0.01 -13.27
CA ASN A 67 1.31 -0.72 -14.54
C ASN A 67 2.73 -1.33 -14.64
N PRO A 68 2.89 -2.66 -14.51
CA PRO A 68 4.20 -3.30 -14.55
C PRO A 68 4.86 -3.22 -15.92
N SER A 69 4.09 -3.17 -17.01
CA SER A 69 4.61 -3.09 -18.38
C SER A 69 5.26 -1.73 -18.67
N THR A 70 4.72 -0.65 -18.10
CA THR A 70 5.27 0.70 -18.26
C THR A 70 6.11 1.15 -17.06
N GLN A 71 6.16 0.35 -16.01
CA GLN A 71 6.78 0.63 -14.71
C GLN A 71 6.36 1.97 -14.09
N LYS A 72 5.09 2.34 -14.27
CA LYS A 72 4.53 3.64 -13.88
C LYS A 72 3.15 3.51 -13.27
N TYR A 73 2.75 4.56 -12.55
CA TYR A 73 1.37 4.81 -12.15
C TYR A 73 0.73 5.77 -13.16
N PRO A 74 -0.16 5.32 -14.05
CA PRO A 74 -0.77 6.16 -15.08
C PRO A 74 -1.98 6.93 -14.53
N THR A 75 -1.76 7.79 -13.54
CA THR A 75 -2.81 8.46 -12.77
C THR A 75 -2.96 9.93 -13.16
N LYS A 76 -4.18 10.49 -13.05
CA LYS A 76 -4.44 11.90 -13.43
C LYS A 76 -3.83 12.89 -12.46
N SER A 77 -3.72 12.53 -11.19
CA SER A 77 -3.08 13.37 -10.18
C SER A 77 -1.56 13.38 -10.30
N GLY A 78 -0.97 12.47 -11.09
CA GLY A 78 0.47 12.23 -11.11
C GLY A 78 1.02 11.55 -9.86
N TYR A 79 0.14 11.05 -8.97
CA TYR A 79 0.48 10.23 -7.81
C TYR A 79 -0.20 8.85 -7.90
N PRO A 80 0.41 7.76 -7.42
CA PRO A 80 1.78 7.70 -6.89
C PRO A 80 2.84 8.01 -7.95
N HIS A 81 4.03 8.38 -7.52
CA HIS A 81 5.18 8.59 -8.42
C HIS A 81 6.47 8.16 -7.74
N GLU A 82 7.50 7.94 -8.56
CA GLU A 82 8.80 7.47 -8.08
C GLU A 82 9.43 8.51 -7.16
N PHE A 83 9.89 8.05 -6.00
CA PHE A 83 10.62 8.85 -5.03
C PHE A 83 12.13 8.59 -5.19
N SER A 84 12.83 9.58 -5.75
CA SER A 84 14.26 9.47 -6.06
C SER A 84 15.18 9.43 -4.82
N ASN A 85 14.67 9.72 -3.62
CA ASN A 85 15.38 9.66 -2.35
C ASN A 85 16.75 10.39 -2.32
N PHE A 86 16.83 11.58 -2.90
CA PHE A 86 18.06 12.40 -2.88
C PHE A 86 18.56 12.73 -1.46
N GLY A 87 17.66 12.75 -0.48
CA GLY A 87 17.98 12.96 0.93
C GLY A 87 18.62 11.74 1.63
N ASN A 88 18.82 10.63 0.93
CA ASN A 88 19.38 9.37 1.47
C ASN A 88 18.63 8.86 2.72
N ILE A 89 17.30 9.03 2.75
CA ILE A 89 16.46 8.55 3.83
C ILE A 89 16.61 7.04 3.96
N LYS A 90 16.84 6.57 5.19
CA LYS A 90 16.89 5.15 5.55
C LYS A 90 15.57 4.74 6.16
N PHE A 91 14.88 3.84 5.48
CA PHE A 91 13.63 3.23 5.97
C PHE A 91 13.94 2.04 6.87
N ASP A 92 13.00 1.66 7.72
CA ASP A 92 13.25 0.57 8.67
C ASP A 92 13.19 -0.80 7.97
N ASP A 93 12.36 -0.93 6.92
CA ASP A 93 12.40 -2.09 6.04
C ASP A 93 13.63 -2.03 5.12
N THR A 94 14.58 -2.95 5.36
CA THR A 94 15.81 -3.06 4.58
C THR A 94 15.59 -3.33 3.09
N ALA A 95 14.44 -3.90 2.70
CA ALA A 95 14.08 -4.07 1.29
C ALA A 95 13.98 -2.71 0.56
N CYS A 96 13.58 -1.66 1.27
CA CYS A 96 13.47 -0.29 0.75
C CYS A 96 14.81 0.45 0.67
N ASN A 97 15.88 -0.12 1.23
CA ASN A 97 17.22 0.49 1.26
C ASN A 97 18.22 -0.19 0.29
N SER A 98 17.77 -1.21 -0.44
CA SER A 98 18.64 -2.03 -1.28
C SER A 98 19.26 -1.22 -2.42
N LYS A 99 20.60 -1.12 -2.42
CA LYS A 99 21.39 -0.55 -3.52
C LYS A 99 21.78 -1.59 -4.59
N LYS A 100 21.79 -2.88 -4.22
CA LYS A 100 22.27 -3.99 -5.09
C LYS A 100 21.24 -4.38 -6.16
N ARG A 101 19.96 -4.25 -5.82
CA ARG A 101 18.83 -4.24 -6.74
C ARG A 101 18.06 -2.98 -6.37
N PRO A 102 18.22 -1.87 -7.11
CA PRO A 102 17.52 -0.64 -6.79
C PRO A 102 16.02 -0.90 -6.92
N VAL A 103 15.36 -1.11 -5.78
CA VAL A 103 13.91 -1.23 -5.74
C VAL A 103 13.39 0.18 -5.90
N LYS A 104 12.60 0.42 -6.96
CA LYS A 104 11.92 1.69 -7.12
C LYS A 104 10.94 1.86 -5.97
N ILE A 105 11.16 2.91 -5.20
CA ILE A 105 10.24 3.35 -4.16
C ILE A 105 9.38 4.47 -4.72
N TYR A 106 8.13 4.47 -4.29
CA TYR A 106 7.10 5.37 -4.72
C TYR A 106 6.53 6.08 -3.50
N GLU A 107 6.05 7.30 -3.72
CA GLU A 107 5.37 8.08 -2.70
C GLU A 107 3.92 8.37 -3.09
N PHE A 108 3.04 8.38 -2.10
CA PHE A 108 1.65 8.80 -2.24
C PHE A 108 1.20 9.65 -1.05
N PRO A 109 0.35 10.68 -1.24
CA PRO A 109 -0.14 11.52 -0.16
C PRO A 109 -0.86 10.76 0.95
N ILE A 110 -0.66 11.18 2.20
CA ILE A 110 -1.40 10.69 3.35
C ILE A 110 -1.78 11.85 4.27
N TYR A 111 -3.06 11.96 4.60
CA TYR A 111 -3.58 13.00 5.49
C TYR A 111 -3.70 12.49 6.91
N GLN A 112 -3.32 13.28 7.91
CA GLN A 112 -3.58 12.90 9.30
C GLN A 112 -5.09 12.89 9.54
N ARG A 113 -5.60 11.82 10.18
CA ARG A 113 -7.01 11.77 10.62
C ARG A 113 -7.21 12.78 11.75
N SER A 114 -8.27 13.59 11.70
CA SER A 114 -8.68 14.35 12.86
C SER A 114 -9.12 13.40 13.97
N SER A 115 -8.94 13.80 15.23
CA SER A 115 -9.39 13.05 16.41
C SER A 115 -10.91 12.89 16.52
N GLU A 116 -11.70 13.53 15.64
CA GLU A 116 -13.15 13.69 15.77
C GLU A 116 -13.99 13.14 14.58
N GLY A 117 -13.42 12.45 13.60
CA GLY A 117 -14.14 12.13 12.35
C GLY A 117 -13.99 10.72 11.79
N SER A 118 -15.13 10.10 11.47
CA SER A 118 -15.29 8.76 10.86
C SER A 118 -15.07 8.70 9.34
N GLY A 119 -14.36 9.67 8.75
CA GLY A 119 -14.05 9.69 7.33
C GLY A 119 -12.60 10.10 7.13
N ALA A 120 -11.74 9.14 6.78
CA ALA A 120 -10.39 9.48 6.35
C ALA A 120 -10.51 10.27 5.04
N VAL A 121 -10.11 11.55 5.05
CA VAL A 121 -9.88 12.27 3.79
C VAL A 121 -8.72 11.54 3.11
N HIS A 122 -8.93 11.15 1.86
CA HIS A 122 -7.94 10.46 1.03
C HIS A 122 -7.65 11.31 -0.20
N TYR A 123 -6.40 11.29 -0.66
CA TYR A 123 -6.06 11.90 -1.94
C TYR A 123 -6.51 10.98 -3.07
N ASP A 124 -7.11 11.54 -4.13
CA ASP A 124 -7.65 10.77 -5.23
C ASP A 124 -6.67 10.74 -6.39
N ALA A 125 -6.05 9.58 -6.63
CA ALA A 125 -5.13 9.36 -7.74
C ALA A 125 -5.77 9.65 -9.12
N ASN A 126 -7.09 9.44 -9.24
CA ASN A 126 -7.81 9.53 -10.51
C ASN A 126 -8.42 10.91 -10.78
N LYS A 127 -8.27 11.87 -9.86
CA LYS A 127 -8.63 13.28 -10.06
C LYS A 127 -7.41 14.11 -10.43
N SER A 128 -7.58 15.13 -11.27
CA SER A 128 -6.50 16.08 -11.57
C SER A 128 -6.11 16.85 -10.30
N LYS A 129 -4.87 17.34 -10.22
CA LYS A 129 -4.40 18.12 -9.05
C LYS A 129 -5.21 19.39 -8.81
N SER A 130 -5.78 19.99 -9.86
CA SER A 130 -6.61 21.20 -9.79
C SER A 130 -8.00 20.97 -9.18
N ASP A 131 -8.48 19.72 -9.18
CA ASP A 131 -9.89 19.39 -8.90
C ASP A 131 -10.08 18.79 -7.50
N GLN A 132 -9.03 18.84 -6.67
CA GLN A 132 -9.02 18.28 -5.32
C GLN A 132 -8.13 19.11 -4.40
N PRO A 133 -8.31 19.00 -3.06
CA PRO A 133 -7.39 19.63 -2.11
C PRO A 133 -5.94 19.23 -2.38
N GLY A 134 -5.00 20.12 -2.05
CA GLY A 134 -3.58 19.84 -2.21
C GLY A 134 -3.15 18.57 -1.45
N PRO A 135 -2.08 17.87 -1.88
CA PRO A 135 -1.66 16.57 -1.34
C PRO A 135 -1.16 16.61 0.12
N GLY A 136 -1.16 17.78 0.76
CA GLY A 136 -0.59 17.96 2.10
C GLY A 136 0.92 17.72 2.17
N GLU A 137 1.41 17.66 3.39
CA GLU A 137 2.83 17.63 3.77
C GLU A 137 3.43 16.22 3.69
N CYS A 138 2.62 15.19 3.93
CA CYS A 138 3.11 13.86 4.27
C CYS A 138 2.79 12.83 3.19
N ARG A 139 3.63 11.80 3.12
CA ARG A 139 3.64 10.78 2.09
C ARG A 139 3.83 9.41 2.72
N VAL A 140 3.02 8.44 2.31
CA VAL A 140 3.35 7.03 2.48
C VAL A 140 4.39 6.65 1.42
N VAL A 141 5.40 5.90 1.82
CA VAL A 141 6.47 5.41 0.95
C VAL A 141 6.39 3.90 0.87
N PHE A 142 6.45 3.36 -0.34
CA PHE A 142 6.33 1.93 -0.58
C PHE A 142 7.06 1.52 -1.85
N THR A 143 7.25 0.22 -2.03
CA THR A 143 7.81 -0.36 -3.25
C THR A 143 6.68 -0.88 -4.15
N ALA A 144 6.71 -0.61 -5.46
CA ALA A 144 5.68 -1.13 -6.37
C ALA A 144 5.85 -2.63 -6.66
N GLU A 145 7.07 -3.08 -6.94
CA GLU A 145 7.34 -4.44 -7.46
C GLU A 145 7.15 -5.55 -6.42
N ASN A 146 7.53 -5.30 -5.17
CA ASN A 146 7.49 -6.25 -4.06
C ASN A 146 6.50 -5.86 -2.95
N GLY A 147 5.78 -4.74 -3.10
CA GLY A 147 4.65 -4.39 -2.24
C GLY A 147 4.96 -4.10 -0.77
N HIS A 148 6.21 -3.75 -0.44
CA HIS A 148 6.61 -3.36 0.90
C HIS A 148 6.17 -1.93 1.23
N LEU A 149 5.57 -1.76 2.40
CA LEU A 149 5.38 -0.46 3.03
C LEU A 149 6.69 -0.03 3.70
N CYS A 150 7.35 0.98 3.16
CA CYS A 150 8.67 1.44 3.60
C CYS A 150 8.62 2.42 4.76
N GLY A 151 7.63 3.30 4.79
CA GLY A 151 7.56 4.36 5.81
C GLY A 151 6.49 5.39 5.56
N VAL A 152 6.48 6.37 6.45
CA VAL A 152 5.86 7.67 6.23
C VAL A 152 6.96 8.72 6.30
N MET A 153 6.89 9.73 5.45
CA MET A 153 7.77 10.89 5.48
C MET A 153 6.94 12.15 5.29
N CYS A 154 7.46 13.29 5.74
CA CYS A 154 6.84 14.58 5.49
C CYS A 154 7.87 15.54 4.91
N HIS A 155 7.40 16.48 4.08
CA HIS A 155 8.21 17.61 3.64
C HIS A 155 8.75 18.36 4.86
N LYS A 156 10.04 18.69 4.87
CA LYS A 156 10.66 19.48 5.96
C LYS A 156 10.00 20.85 6.10
N SER A 157 9.65 21.45 4.95
CA SER A 157 8.89 22.68 4.83
C SER A 157 8.04 22.66 3.56
N MET A 158 6.84 23.24 3.65
CA MET A 158 5.99 23.55 2.49
C MET A 158 6.10 25.02 2.07
N THR A 159 6.87 25.82 2.81
CA THR A 159 7.04 27.25 2.54
C THR A 159 7.95 27.45 1.32
N PRO A 160 7.57 28.31 0.35
CA PRO A 160 8.46 28.70 -0.75
C PRO A 160 9.81 29.20 -0.21
N GLY A 161 10.91 28.62 -0.69
CA GLY A 161 12.27 28.95 -0.24
C GLY A 161 12.68 28.37 1.13
N GLY A 162 11.80 27.60 1.79
CA GLY A 162 12.14 26.88 3.02
C GLY A 162 13.00 25.64 2.76
N ASP A 163 13.37 24.95 3.84
CA ASP A 163 14.17 23.71 3.77
C ASP A 163 13.51 22.66 2.87
N GLN A 164 14.22 22.34 1.80
CA GLN A 164 13.74 21.39 0.80
C GLN A 164 13.96 19.94 1.24
N GLY A 165 13.14 19.04 0.70
CA GLY A 165 13.23 17.61 0.90
C GLY A 165 12.34 17.09 2.03
N PHE A 166 12.65 15.88 2.48
CA PHE A 166 11.79 15.11 3.36
C PHE A 166 12.52 14.70 4.65
N VAL A 167 11.73 14.46 5.69
CA VAL A 167 12.14 13.78 6.93
C VAL A 167 11.28 12.53 7.11
N LYS A 168 11.91 11.41 7.47
CA LYS A 168 11.20 10.18 7.82
C LYS A 168 10.49 10.37 9.15
N CYS A 169 9.23 9.93 9.25
CA CYS A 169 8.55 9.86 10.53
C CYS A 169 9.13 8.70 11.36
N THR A 170 9.36 8.94 12.63
CA THR A 170 9.95 7.96 13.56
C THR A 170 8.94 7.64 14.67
N PRO A 171 9.08 6.51 15.39
CA PRO A 171 8.29 6.29 16.61
C PRO A 171 8.29 7.52 17.53
#